data_AF-A0A290HSA2-F1
#
_entry.id   AF-A0A290HSA2-F1
#
_cell.length_a   1.000
_cell.length_b   1.000
_cell.length_c   1.000
_cell.angle_alpha   90.00
_cell.angle_beta   90.00
_cell.angle_gamma   90.00
#
_symmetry.space_group_name_H-M   'P 1'
#
loop_
_entity.id
_entity.type
_entity.pdbx_description
1 polymer ?
#
loop_
_entity_poly.entity_id
_entity_poly.type
_entity_poly.pdbx_seq_one_letter_code
_entity_poly.pdbx_strand_id
1 'polypeptide(L)'
;MKQLWKQLLISIVLFASLCTLAMAANESESLSATPNLNDKYSEKNYPIQGVHQKLGLTCKECHSEEKAEDYSSAMKATCFKCHENYEKLQERTGHLGHNNNVHASPHFTNIDCDLCHKSHQPSQNLCVQCHGQKTMKQLIVK
;
A
#
# COMPACT_ATOMS: atom_id res chain seq x y z
N MET A 1 42.58 -28.54 54.32
CA MET A 1 41.37 -29.07 53.65
C MET A 1 40.04 -28.59 54.23
N LYS A 2 39.86 -28.42 55.56
CA LYS A 2 38.58 -27.96 56.15
C LYS A 2 38.27 -26.46 56.02
N GLN A 3 39.29 -25.61 55.83
CA GLN A 3 39.15 -24.15 55.70
C GLN A 3 38.71 -23.70 54.29
N LEU A 4 39.18 -24.41 53.25
CA LEU A 4 38.86 -24.12 51.85
C LEU A 4 37.41 -24.50 51.48
N TRP A 5 36.85 -25.53 52.12
CA TRP A 5 35.42 -25.88 51.96
C TRP A 5 34.46 -24.88 52.59
N LYS A 6 34.84 -24.20 53.68
CA LYS A 6 34.00 -23.15 54.29
C LYS A 6 33.85 -21.92 53.41
N GLN A 7 34.91 -21.51 52.69
CA GLN A 7 34.82 -20.38 51.77
C GLN A 7 34.10 -20.73 50.46
N LEU A 8 34.23 -21.98 49.98
CA LEU A 8 33.47 -22.46 48.82
C LEU A 8 31.96 -22.54 49.08
N LEU A 9 31.54 -22.92 50.30
CA LEU A 9 30.12 -23.00 50.67
C LEU A 9 29.46 -21.62 50.87
N ILE A 10 30.22 -20.60 51.32
CA ILE A 10 29.68 -19.24 51.54
C ILE A 10 29.43 -18.49 50.22
N SER A 11 30.23 -18.75 49.17
CA SER A 11 30.02 -18.14 47.85
C SER A 11 28.84 -18.74 47.07
N ILE A 12 28.48 -20.00 47.33
CA ILE A 12 27.36 -20.67 46.64
C ILE A 12 26.00 -20.17 47.16
N VAL A 13 25.89 -19.83 48.45
CA VAL A 13 24.64 -19.32 49.06
C VAL A 13 24.36 -17.86 48.65
N LEU A 14 25.39 -17.05 48.40
CA LEU A 14 25.23 -15.66 47.94
C LEU A 14 24.87 -15.53 46.45
N PHE A 15 25.18 -16.52 45.61
CA PHE A 15 24.79 -16.52 44.20
C PHE A 15 23.37 -17.07 43.97
N ALA A 16 22.84 -17.89 44.90
CA ALA A 16 21.50 -18.46 44.81
C ALA A 16 20.38 -17.49 45.23
N SER A 17 20.70 -16.33 45.83
CA SER A 17 19.72 -15.34 46.31
C SER A 17 19.43 -14.20 45.32
N LEU A 18 20.12 -14.12 44.19
CA LEU A 18 19.87 -13.08 43.17
C LEU A 18 19.16 -13.58 41.91
N CYS A 19 18.68 -14.82 41.91
CA CYS A 19 18.07 -15.43 40.72
C CYS A 19 16.60 -15.83 40.93
N THR A 20 15.87 -15.15 41.84
CA THR A 20 14.44 -15.38 42.08
C THR A 20 13.52 -14.22 41.65
N LEU A 21 13.97 -13.33 40.76
CA LEU A 21 13.11 -12.32 40.13
C LEU A 21 13.45 -12.13 38.65
N ALA A 22 13.22 -13.14 37.82
CA ALA A 22 13.15 -12.94 36.36
C ALA A 22 12.48 -14.13 35.63
N MET A 23 11.40 -14.72 36.14
CA MET A 23 10.58 -15.64 35.33
C MET A 23 9.11 -15.50 35.70
N ALA A 24 8.54 -14.32 35.42
CA ALA A 24 7.10 -14.18 35.21
C ALA A 24 6.87 -13.88 33.72
N ALA A 25 5.87 -14.55 33.15
CA ALA A 25 5.41 -14.48 31.77
C ALA A 25 6.29 -15.21 30.72
N ASN A 26 6.27 -16.55 30.77
CA ASN A 26 6.23 -17.31 29.53
C ASN A 26 4.83 -17.10 28.93
N GLU A 27 4.66 -16.06 28.13
CA GLU A 27 3.52 -15.96 27.24
C GLU A 27 3.66 -17.08 26.23
N SER A 28 2.81 -18.10 26.36
CA SER A 28 2.46 -18.92 25.21
C SER A 28 2.04 -17.95 24.11
N GLU A 29 2.87 -17.77 23.08
CA GLU A 29 2.43 -17.25 21.79
C GLU A 29 1.35 -18.23 21.30
N SER A 30 0.12 -17.95 21.73
CA SER A 30 -1.05 -18.55 21.16
C SER A 30 -1.05 -18.11 19.71
N LEU A 31 -0.84 -19.07 18.82
CA LEU A 31 -1.14 -18.94 17.40
C LEU A 31 -2.66 -18.83 17.25
N SER A 32 -3.16 -17.65 17.61
CA SER A 32 -4.57 -17.28 17.61
C SER A 32 -4.72 -15.85 17.08
N ALA A 33 -3.82 -15.40 16.21
CA ALA A 33 -4.07 -14.21 15.41
C ALA A 33 -4.83 -14.66 14.16
N THR A 34 -6.17 -14.71 14.25
CA THR A 34 -6.95 -14.34 13.07
C THR A 34 -6.46 -12.95 12.69
N PRO A 35 -5.82 -12.75 11.52
CA PRO A 35 -5.38 -11.42 11.12
C PRO A 35 -6.59 -10.50 11.25
N ASN A 36 -6.48 -9.43 12.04
CA ASN A 36 -7.52 -8.43 12.05
C ASN A 36 -7.63 -7.95 10.60
N LEU A 37 -8.77 -8.17 9.96
CA LEU A 37 -8.95 -7.84 8.54
C LEU A 37 -8.72 -6.35 8.27
N ASN A 38 -8.91 -5.50 9.28
CA ASN A 38 -8.57 -4.07 9.23
C ASN A 38 -7.06 -3.81 9.07
N ASP A 39 -6.18 -4.71 9.51
CA ASP A 39 -4.74 -4.56 9.30
C ASP A 39 -4.36 -4.83 7.84
N LYS A 40 -5.08 -5.73 7.16
CA LYS A 40 -4.83 -6.08 5.76
C LYS A 40 -5.08 -4.87 4.85
N TYR A 41 -6.24 -4.22 4.97
CA TYR A 41 -6.64 -3.08 4.15
C TYR A 41 -6.36 -1.74 4.86
N SER A 42 -5.10 -1.52 5.22
CA SER A 42 -4.63 -0.32 5.90
C SER A 42 -3.88 0.61 4.94
N GLU A 43 -3.79 1.90 5.28
CA GLU A 43 -3.00 2.90 4.52
C GLU A 43 -1.52 2.49 4.39
N LYS A 44 -0.99 1.72 5.35
CA LYS A 44 0.36 1.18 5.29
C LYS A 44 0.53 0.19 4.12
N ASN A 45 -0.45 -0.68 3.92
CA ASN A 45 -0.41 -1.73 2.91
C ASN A 45 -0.92 -1.27 1.55
N TYR A 46 -1.83 -0.29 1.54
CA TYR A 46 -2.44 0.30 0.35
C TYR A 46 -2.30 1.84 0.38
N PRO A 47 -1.07 2.37 0.36
CA PRO A 47 -0.85 3.81 0.46
C PRO A 47 -1.41 4.53 -0.75
N ILE A 48 -2.21 5.57 -0.55
CA ILE A 48 -2.60 6.47 -1.64
C ILE A 48 -1.35 7.25 -2.06
N GLN A 49 -1.05 7.29 -3.36
CA GLN A 49 0.13 7.96 -3.91
C GLN A 49 -0.25 9.19 -4.74
N GLY A 50 0.78 9.96 -5.13
CA GLY A 50 0.65 11.01 -6.14
C GLY A 50 -0.18 12.20 -5.69
N VAL A 51 -0.98 12.74 -6.62
CA VAL A 51 -1.75 13.97 -6.38
C VAL A 51 -2.90 13.75 -5.40
N HIS A 52 -3.58 12.60 -5.47
CA HIS A 52 -4.70 12.29 -4.57
C HIS A 52 -4.26 12.22 -3.10
N GLN A 53 -3.05 11.70 -2.82
CA GLN A 53 -2.48 11.74 -1.48
C GLN A 53 -2.24 13.17 -1.00
N LYS A 54 -1.68 14.03 -1.86
CA LYS A 54 -1.40 15.44 -1.52
C LYS A 54 -2.68 16.24 -1.26
N LEU A 55 -3.79 15.83 -1.85
CA LEU A 55 -5.12 16.39 -1.61
C LEU A 55 -5.77 15.84 -0.33
N GLY A 56 -5.15 14.89 0.36
CA GLY A 56 -5.67 14.31 1.60
C GLY A 56 -6.90 13.42 1.40
N LEU A 57 -7.07 12.83 0.21
CA LEU A 57 -8.18 11.91 -0.02
C LEU A 57 -8.03 10.66 0.86
N THR A 58 -9.17 10.13 1.32
CA THR A 58 -9.23 8.92 2.13
C THR A 58 -9.79 7.76 1.31
N CYS A 59 -9.76 6.54 1.86
CA CYS A 59 -10.26 5.33 1.17
C CYS A 59 -11.70 5.51 0.63
N LYS A 60 -12.56 6.22 1.37
CA LYS A 60 -13.99 6.42 1.05
C LYS A 60 -14.25 7.33 -0.15
N GLU A 61 -13.26 8.13 -0.55
CA GLU A 61 -13.38 9.00 -1.72
C GLU A 61 -13.35 8.19 -3.02
N CYS A 62 -12.76 6.99 -2.98
CA CYS A 62 -12.70 6.06 -4.10
C CYS A 62 -13.63 4.86 -3.88
N HIS A 63 -13.50 4.18 -2.74
CA HIS A 63 -14.25 2.98 -2.39
C HIS A 63 -15.58 3.35 -1.72
N SER A 64 -16.67 2.90 -2.32
CA SER A 64 -18.04 3.18 -1.83
C SER A 64 -18.63 2.00 -1.04
N GLU A 65 -17.94 0.86 -1.05
CA GLU A 65 -18.34 -0.34 -0.35
C GLU A 65 -18.15 -0.16 1.17
N GLU A 66 -19.04 -0.76 1.96
CA GLU A 66 -18.99 -0.60 3.42
C GLU A 66 -17.81 -1.34 4.06
N LYS A 67 -17.43 -2.48 3.46
CA LYS A 67 -16.40 -3.38 3.96
C LYS A 67 -15.18 -3.34 3.05
N ALA A 68 -14.00 -3.32 3.65
CA ALA A 68 -12.74 -3.22 2.92
C ALA A 68 -12.45 -4.47 2.07
N GLU A 69 -12.98 -5.62 2.47
CA GLU A 69 -12.86 -6.87 1.72
C GLU A 69 -13.59 -6.82 0.38
N ASP A 70 -14.63 -5.98 0.28
CA ASP A 70 -15.48 -5.83 -0.90
C ASP A 70 -14.98 -4.70 -1.82
N TYR A 71 -13.90 -4.01 -1.47
CA TYR A 71 -13.35 -2.91 -2.26
C TYR A 71 -13.00 -3.38 -3.67
N SER A 72 -13.69 -2.80 -4.65
CA SER A 72 -13.41 -3.06 -6.06
C SER A 72 -12.29 -2.14 -6.57
N SER A 73 -11.48 -2.64 -7.51
CA SER A 73 -10.55 -1.81 -8.28
C SER A 73 -11.22 -1.10 -9.47
N ALA A 74 -12.41 -1.57 -9.88
CA ALA A 74 -13.15 -1.03 -11.02
C ALA A 74 -13.86 0.27 -10.64
N MET A 75 -13.10 1.37 -10.62
CA MET A 75 -13.51 2.63 -10.02
C MET A 75 -13.77 3.76 -11.02
N LYS A 76 -13.91 3.46 -12.32
CA LYS A 76 -14.14 4.46 -13.39
C LYS A 76 -15.22 5.49 -13.03
N ALA A 77 -16.37 5.02 -12.53
CA ALA A 77 -17.47 5.89 -12.14
C ALA A 77 -17.08 6.87 -11.01
N THR A 78 -16.27 6.43 -10.05
CA THR A 78 -15.78 7.29 -8.97
C THR A 78 -14.74 8.29 -9.48
N CYS A 79 -13.82 7.88 -10.37
CA CYS A 79 -12.87 8.79 -11.02
C CYS A 79 -13.61 9.95 -11.70
N PHE A 80 -14.69 9.63 -12.40
CA PHE A 80 -15.52 10.58 -13.14
C PHE A 80 -16.29 11.58 -12.28
N LYS A 81 -16.45 11.33 -10.96
CA LYS A 81 -17.03 12.35 -10.05
C LYS A 81 -16.19 13.62 -9.99
N CYS A 82 -14.87 13.52 -10.20
CA CYS A 82 -13.95 14.66 -10.18
C CYS A 82 -13.29 14.93 -11.56
N HIS A 83 -13.07 13.88 -12.35
CA HIS A 83 -12.42 13.96 -13.66
C HIS A 83 -13.40 14.05 -14.84
N GLU A 84 -14.70 14.07 -14.56
CA GLU A 84 -15.81 14.15 -15.51
C GLU A 84 -15.93 12.94 -16.43
N ASN A 85 -15.44 13.02 -17.66
CA ASN A 85 -15.63 11.97 -18.66
C ASN A 85 -14.48 11.98 -19.67
N TYR A 86 -14.47 10.97 -20.55
CA TYR A 86 -13.40 10.85 -21.56
C TYR A 86 -13.31 12.04 -22.50
N GLU A 87 -14.43 12.65 -22.91
CA GLU A 87 -14.41 13.83 -23.79
C GLU A 87 -13.65 14.98 -23.12
N LYS A 88 -13.95 15.25 -21.84
CA LYS A 88 -13.29 16.29 -21.06
C LYS A 88 -11.82 15.96 -20.80
N LEU A 89 -11.49 14.71 -20.56
CA LEU A 89 -10.10 14.26 -20.40
C LEU A 89 -9.31 14.43 -21.68
N GLN A 90 -9.88 14.06 -22.84
CA GLN A 90 -9.27 14.23 -24.15
C GLN A 90 -8.99 15.69 -24.47
N GLU A 91 -9.94 16.58 -24.18
CA GLU A 91 -9.79 18.02 -24.32
C GLU A 91 -8.63 18.53 -23.45
N ARG A 92 -8.63 18.20 -22.15
CA ARG A 92 -7.60 18.60 -21.18
C ARG A 92 -6.20 18.14 -21.56
N THR A 93 -6.06 16.92 -22.09
CA THR A 93 -4.78 16.38 -22.55
C THR A 93 -4.49 16.64 -24.03
N GLY A 94 -5.32 17.44 -24.71
CA GLY A 94 -5.15 17.79 -26.11
C GLY A 94 -3.83 18.50 -26.44
N HIS A 95 -3.28 19.24 -25.47
CA HIS A 95 -1.99 19.92 -25.61
C HIS A 95 -0.80 18.97 -25.85
N LEU A 96 -0.95 17.66 -25.57
CA LEU A 96 0.07 16.64 -25.87
C LEU A 96 0.16 16.32 -27.38
N GLY A 97 -0.82 16.75 -28.16
CA GLY A 97 -0.95 16.50 -29.59
C GLY A 97 -1.53 15.11 -29.90
N HIS A 98 -2.01 14.94 -31.13
CA HIS A 98 -2.73 13.74 -31.57
C HIS A 98 -1.97 12.44 -31.29
N ASN A 99 -0.66 12.42 -31.53
CA ASN A 99 0.16 11.23 -31.35
C ASN A 99 0.35 10.84 -29.88
N ASN A 100 0.23 11.77 -28.94
CA ASN A 100 0.56 11.55 -27.53
C ASN A 100 -0.62 11.72 -26.57
N ASN A 101 -1.80 12.11 -27.06
CA ASN A 101 -2.98 12.22 -26.23
C ASN A 101 -3.54 10.82 -25.92
N VAL A 102 -3.04 10.21 -24.84
CA VAL A 102 -3.39 8.83 -24.45
C VAL A 102 -4.85 8.65 -24.05
N HIS A 103 -5.55 9.72 -23.67
CA HIS A 103 -6.99 9.68 -23.42
C HIS A 103 -7.83 9.74 -24.71
N ALA A 104 -7.22 10.11 -25.84
CA ALA A 104 -7.82 10.12 -27.17
C ALA A 104 -7.32 8.94 -28.03
N SER A 105 -7.10 7.78 -27.41
CA SER A 105 -6.61 6.59 -28.11
C SER A 105 -7.62 6.10 -29.16
N PRO A 106 -7.18 5.77 -30.40
CA PRO A 106 -8.06 5.18 -31.41
C PRO A 106 -8.39 3.71 -31.15
N HIS A 107 -7.65 3.02 -30.27
CA HIS A 107 -7.85 1.60 -29.97
C HIS A 107 -8.75 1.38 -28.74
N PHE A 108 -8.68 2.30 -27.78
CA PHE A 108 -9.21 2.11 -26.43
C PHE A 108 -9.98 3.36 -25.99
N THR A 109 -11.27 3.41 -26.32
CA THR A 109 -12.12 4.60 -26.09
C THR A 109 -12.88 4.57 -24.76
N ASN A 110 -12.92 3.42 -24.07
CA ASN A 110 -13.64 3.27 -22.79
C ASN A 110 -13.01 2.22 -21.86
N ILE A 111 -11.68 2.27 -21.70
CA ILE A 111 -10.98 1.37 -20.77
C ILE A 111 -11.08 1.88 -19.33
N ASP A 112 -10.78 1.05 -18.32
CA ASP A 112 -10.80 1.51 -16.94
C ASP A 112 -9.56 2.35 -16.60
N CYS A 113 -9.76 3.41 -15.82
CA CYS A 113 -8.74 4.41 -15.52
C CYS A 113 -7.55 3.79 -14.76
N ASP A 114 -7.85 2.81 -13.90
CA ASP A 114 -6.90 2.12 -13.03
C ASP A 114 -5.96 1.19 -13.80
N LEU A 115 -6.20 0.90 -15.07
CA LEU A 115 -5.25 0.14 -15.90
C LEU A 115 -3.92 0.87 -16.07
N CYS A 116 -3.97 2.20 -16.08
CA CYS A 116 -2.79 3.07 -16.17
C CYS A 116 -2.53 3.82 -14.86
N HIS A 117 -3.57 4.43 -14.28
CA HIS A 117 -3.48 5.27 -13.08
C HIS A 117 -3.63 4.44 -11.81
N LYS A 118 -2.52 4.12 -11.14
CA LYS A 118 -2.54 3.29 -9.94
C LYS A 118 -2.52 4.17 -8.69
N SER A 119 -3.53 4.02 -7.83
CA SER A 119 -3.59 4.79 -6.58
C SER A 119 -2.73 4.19 -5.47
N HIS A 120 -2.59 2.85 -5.43
CA HIS A 120 -1.87 2.13 -4.37
C HIS A 120 -0.48 1.63 -4.78
N GLN A 121 -0.08 1.87 -6.02
CA GLN A 121 1.15 1.38 -6.65
C GLN A 121 1.63 2.40 -7.69
N PRO A 122 2.86 2.27 -8.23
CA PRO A 122 3.30 3.12 -9.33
C PRO A 122 2.40 3.00 -10.56
N SER A 123 2.01 4.13 -11.14
CA SER A 123 1.26 4.20 -12.40
C SER A 123 2.09 3.69 -13.58
N GLN A 124 1.41 3.18 -14.60
CA GLN A 124 2.03 2.60 -15.80
C GLN A 124 1.37 3.12 -17.08
N ASN A 125 2.16 3.25 -18.15
CA ASN A 125 1.62 3.59 -19.46
C ASN A 125 1.34 2.32 -20.27
N LEU A 126 0.07 1.90 -20.36
CA LEU A 126 -0.31 0.70 -21.11
C LEU A 126 0.14 0.76 -22.59
N CYS A 127 0.17 1.95 -23.20
CA CYS A 127 0.47 2.13 -24.61
C CYS A 127 1.89 1.65 -24.96
N VAL A 128 2.86 1.74 -24.03
CA VAL A 128 4.26 1.38 -24.30
C VAL A 128 4.50 -0.12 -24.45
N GLN A 129 3.47 -0.94 -24.18
CA GLN A 129 3.51 -2.38 -24.49
C GLN A 129 3.59 -2.63 -26.00
N CYS A 130 3.00 -1.74 -26.81
CA CYS A 130 3.04 -1.83 -28.27
C CYS A 130 3.78 -0.64 -28.90
N HIS A 131 3.72 0.54 -28.27
CA HIS A 131 4.26 1.78 -28.80
C HIS A 131 5.67 2.07 -28.27
N GLY A 132 6.66 1.80 -29.12
CA GLY A 132 8.08 1.94 -28.78
C GLY A 132 8.67 3.36 -28.91
N GLN A 133 7.89 4.33 -29.42
CA GLN A 133 8.37 5.69 -29.70
C GLN A 133 8.86 6.39 -28.43
N LYS A 134 9.91 7.20 -28.57
CA LYS A 134 10.50 7.95 -27.44
C LYS A 134 9.46 8.84 -26.74
N THR A 135 8.60 9.51 -27.52
CA THR A 135 7.56 10.37 -26.97
C THR A 135 6.56 9.60 -26.11
N MET A 136 6.17 8.38 -26.49
CA MET A 136 5.25 7.54 -25.68
C MET A 136 5.89 7.07 -24.39
N LYS A 137 7.15 6.63 -24.47
CA LYS A 137 7.90 6.16 -23.29
C LYS A 137 8.15 7.26 -22.26
N GLN A 138 8.13 8.53 -22.68
CA GLN A 138 8.34 9.68 -21.81
C GLN A 138 7.05 10.23 -21.21
N LEU A 139 5.87 9.73 -21.61
CA LEU A 139 4.61 10.12 -20.99
C LEU A 139 4.51 9.55 -19.58
N ILE A 140 4.57 10.45 -18.61
CA ILE A 140 4.40 10.12 -17.19
C ILE A 140 2.91 10.06 -16.90
N VAL A 141 2.43 8.88 -16.50
CA VAL A 141 1.08 8.70 -15.97
C VAL A 141 1.09 9.21 -14.53
N LYS A 142 0.32 10.26 -14.27
CA LYS A 142 0.25 10.93 -12.97
C LYS A 142 -0.89 10.43 -12.12
#